data_AF-A0A221ZPE1-F1
#
_entry.id   AF-A0A221ZPE1-F1
#
_cell.length_a   1.000
_cell.length_b   1.000
_cell.length_c   1.000
_cell.angle_alpha   90.00
_cell.angle_beta   90.00
_cell.angle_gamma   90.00
#
_symmetry.space_group_name_H-M   'P 1'
#
loop_
_entity.id
_entity.type
_entity.pdbx_description
1 polymer ?
#
loop_
_entity_poly.entity_id
_entity_poly.type
_entity_poly.pdbx_seq_one_letter_code
_entity_poly.pdbx_strand_id
1 'polypeptide(L)'
;MRSVENRWRESSRPLTVYGVPVGMFLIYLVWCKFPTFMTLWICTGVLTFFGVIAHFGWSWPVLLQRLLHMVRGSRKAGRPWWYRRFYE
;
A
#
# COMPACT_ATOMS: atom_id res chain seq x y z
N MET A 1 -10.90 -8.54 -16.32
CA MET A 1 -10.58 -7.86 -17.61
C MET A 1 -10.45 -6.36 -17.35
N ARG A 2 -9.35 -5.72 -17.76
CA ARG A 2 -9.20 -4.25 -17.72
C ARG A 2 -10.09 -3.66 -18.82
N SER A 3 -10.96 -2.69 -18.52
CA SER A 3 -11.68 -1.98 -19.59
C SER A 3 -10.71 -1.04 -20.31
N VAL A 4 -10.67 -1.15 -21.63
CA VAL A 4 -9.74 -0.36 -22.47
C VAL A 4 -10.11 1.13 -22.48
N GLU A 5 -11.38 1.42 -22.22
CA GLU A 5 -12.03 2.75 -22.28
C GLU A 5 -11.35 3.82 -21.42
N ASN A 6 -10.89 3.46 -20.22
CA ASN A 6 -10.44 4.42 -19.20
C ASN A 6 -8.97 4.24 -18.79
N ARG A 7 -8.08 3.94 -19.74
CA ARG A 7 -6.64 3.73 -19.48
C ARG A 7 -5.99 4.86 -18.68
N TRP A 8 -6.35 6.11 -18.96
CA TRP A 8 -5.82 7.28 -18.26
C TRP A 8 -6.24 7.33 -16.79
N ARG A 9 -7.50 6.99 -16.48
CA ARG A 9 -8.02 6.99 -15.11
C ARG A 9 -7.43 5.87 -14.25
N GLU A 10 -7.15 4.74 -14.88
CA GLU A 10 -6.60 3.55 -14.25
C GLU A 10 -5.07 3.56 -14.16
N SER A 11 -4.40 4.54 -14.79
CA SER A 11 -2.94 4.64 -14.82
C SER A 11 -2.30 4.88 -13.45
N SER A 12 -3.02 5.45 -12.49
CA SER A 12 -2.50 5.71 -11.15
C SER A 12 -2.66 4.52 -10.19
N ARG A 13 -3.30 3.42 -10.62
CA ARG A 13 -3.42 2.24 -9.76
C ARG A 13 -2.05 1.58 -9.60
N PRO A 14 -1.66 1.22 -8.37
CA PRO A 14 -0.40 0.54 -8.14
C PRO A 14 -0.39 -0.80 -8.89
N LEU A 15 0.73 -1.10 -9.54
CA LEU A 15 0.91 -2.38 -10.21
C LEU A 15 0.89 -3.50 -9.17
N THR A 16 -0.03 -4.45 -9.32
CA THR A 16 -0.17 -5.61 -8.45
C THR A 16 0.11 -6.89 -9.22
N VAL A 17 0.84 -7.81 -8.58
CA VAL A 17 1.16 -9.14 -9.07
C VAL A 17 0.59 -10.13 -8.07
N TYR A 18 -0.35 -10.98 -8.49
CA TYR A 18 -1.12 -11.88 -7.61
C TYR A 18 -1.77 -11.18 -6.40
N GLY A 19 -2.21 -9.92 -6.58
CA GLY A 19 -2.80 -9.12 -5.51
C GLY A 19 -1.79 -8.41 -4.59
N VAL A 20 -0.49 -8.71 -4.71
CA VAL A 20 0.57 -8.06 -3.95
C VAL A 20 1.14 -6.88 -4.76
N PRO A 21 1.25 -5.67 -4.19
CA PRO A 21 1.84 -4.53 -4.89
C PRO A 21 3.32 -4.79 -5.21
N VAL A 22 3.75 -4.43 -6.43
CA VAL A 22 5.12 -4.69 -6.93
C VAL A 22 6.20 -4.08 -6.03
N GLY A 23 5.90 -2.95 -5.38
CA GLY A 23 6.83 -2.31 -4.44
C GLY A 23 7.24 -3.20 -3.25
N MET A 24 6.41 -4.16 -2.82
CA MET A 24 6.78 -5.06 -1.71
C MET A 24 7.90 -6.04 -2.09
N PHE A 25 8.03 -6.37 -3.37
CA PHE A 25 9.10 -7.26 -3.84
C PHE A 25 10.49 -6.60 -3.75
N LEU A 26 10.58 -5.29 -3.54
CA LEU A 26 11.84 -4.58 -3.29
C LEU A 26 12.56 -5.09 -2.04
N ILE A 27 11.87 -5.78 -1.12
CA ILE A 27 12.51 -6.40 0.06
C ILE A 27 13.59 -7.42 -0.33
N TYR A 28 13.46 -8.08 -1.49
CA TYR A 28 14.49 -8.99 -2.01
C TYR A 28 15.77 -8.27 -2.45
N LEU A 29 15.76 -6.96 -2.64
CA LEU A 29 17.01 -6.21 -2.87
C LEU A 29 17.91 -6.19 -1.62
N VAL A 30 17.31 -6.27 -0.43
CA VAL A 30 18.06 -6.41 0.83
C VAL A 30 18.77 -7.77 0.87
N TRP A 31 18.12 -8.81 0.33
CA TRP A 31 18.72 -10.14 0.20
C TRP A 31 19.97 -10.14 -0.70
N CYS A 32 20.01 -9.34 -1.76
CA CYS A 32 21.19 -9.24 -2.65
C CYS A 32 22.48 -8.84 -1.92
N LYS A 33 22.41 -8.16 -0.76
CA LYS A 33 23.61 -7.76 -0.01
C LYS A 33 24.17 -8.89 0.87
N PHE A 34 23.32 -9.79 1.34
CA PHE A 34 23.70 -10.90 2.21
C PHE A 34 23.00 -12.18 1.75
N PRO A 35 23.51 -12.82 0.68
CA PRO A 35 22.88 -13.99 0.10
C PRO A 35 23.07 -15.20 1.00
N THR A 36 22.13 -15.41 1.92
CA THR A 36 22.02 -16.63 2.72
C THR A 36 20.62 -17.21 2.58
N PHE A 37 20.47 -18.52 2.77
CA PHE A 37 19.15 -19.15 2.73
C PHE A 37 18.24 -18.63 3.85
N MET A 38 18.80 -18.35 5.04
CA MET A 38 18.09 -17.72 6.16
C MET A 38 17.47 -16.37 5.77
N THR A 39 18.25 -15.49 5.14
CA THR A 39 17.75 -14.16 4.73
C THR A 39 16.69 -14.24 3.64
N LEU A 40 16.76 -15.26 2.76
CA LEU A 40 15.70 -15.54 1.78
C LEU A 40 14.40 -15.93 2.48
N TRP A 41 14.43 -16.88 3.41
CA TRP A 41 13.24 -17.31 4.17
C TRP A 41 12.60 -16.16 4.93
N ILE A 42 13.41 -15.31 5.57
CA ILE A 42 12.90 -14.12 6.27
C ILE A 42 12.22 -13.16 5.29
N CYS A 43 12.83 -12.84 4.16
CA CYS A 43 12.23 -11.96 3.15
C CYS A 43 10.92 -12.54 2.60
N THR A 44 10.89 -13.85 2.30
CA THR A 44 9.65 -14.52 1.86
C THR A 44 8.57 -14.48 2.93
N GLY A 45 8.91 -14.72 4.20
CA GLY A 45 7.97 -14.69 5.32
C GLY A 45 7.37 -13.32 5.55
N VAL A 46 8.18 -12.26 5.48
CA VAL A 46 7.69 -10.88 5.57
C VAL A 46 6.76 -10.56 4.40
N LEU A 47 7.13 -10.97 3.18
CA LEU A 47 6.31 -10.74 1.99
C LEU A 47 4.96 -11.47 2.08
N THR A 48 4.95 -12.73 2.48
CA THR A 48 3.71 -13.53 2.61
C THR A 48 2.84 -12.99 3.74
N PHE A 49 3.42 -12.62 4.88
CA PHE A 49 2.69 -12.01 5.99
C PHE A 49 1.93 -10.75 5.55
N PHE A 50 2.61 -9.81 4.91
CA PHE A 50 1.97 -8.60 4.41
C PHE A 50 1.00 -8.86 3.25
N GLY A 51 1.28 -9.86 2.40
CA GLY A 51 0.39 -10.29 1.33
C GLY A 51 -0.94 -10.84 1.87
N VAL A 52 -0.90 -11.68 2.90
CA VAL A 52 -2.09 -12.22 3.58
C VAL A 52 -2.91 -11.11 4.21
N ILE A 53 -2.28 -10.18 4.93
CA ILE A 53 -2.96 -9.03 5.54
C ILE A 53 -3.61 -8.14 4.46
N ALA A 54 -2.94 -7.94 3.32
CA ALA A 54 -3.49 -7.18 2.20
C ALA A 54 -4.72 -7.88 1.58
N HIS A 55 -4.74 -9.21 1.54
CA HIS A 55 -5.91 -9.98 1.10
C HIS A 55 -7.14 -9.76 2.01
N PHE A 56 -6.93 -9.53 3.31
CA PHE A 56 -7.99 -9.12 4.24
C PHE A 56 -8.41 -7.64 4.10
N GLY A 57 -7.85 -6.90 3.14
CA GLY A 57 -8.13 -5.48 2.91
C GLY A 57 -7.31 -4.52 3.77
N TRP A 58 -6.42 -5.02 4.63
CA TRP A 58 -5.57 -4.20 5.51
C TRP A 58 -4.22 -3.91 4.85
N SER A 59 -4.24 -3.37 3.63
CA SER A 59 -3.02 -3.06 2.89
C SER A 59 -2.10 -2.09 3.66
N TRP A 60 -0.78 -2.19 3.41
CA TRP A 60 0.24 -1.31 4.02
C TRP A 60 -0.10 0.20 4.00
N PRO A 61 -0.56 0.79 2.88
CA PRO A 61 -0.96 2.20 2.88
C PRO A 61 -2.14 2.49 3.80
N VAL A 62 -3.10 1.57 3.97
CA VAL A 62 -4.24 1.73 4.87
C VAL A 62 -3.77 1.72 6.32
N LEU A 63 -2.87 0.79 6.67
CA LEU A 63 -2.27 0.74 8.01
C LEU A 63 -1.50 2.04 8.31
N LEU A 64 -0.68 2.51 7.36
CA LEU A 64 0.05 3.76 7.49
C LEU A 64 -0.89 4.97 7.61
N GLN A 65 -1.92 5.04 6.78
CA GLN A 65 -2.93 6.10 6.86
C GLN A 65 -3.66 6.10 8.20
N ARG A 66 -3.99 4.92 8.73
CA ARG A 66 -4.63 4.77 10.04
C ARG A 66 -3.69 5.20 11.17
N LEU A 67 -2.41 4.85 11.08
CA LEU A 67 -1.38 5.29 12.01
C LEU A 67 -1.18 6.80 11.96
N LEU A 68 -1.03 7.37 10.75
CA LEU A 68 -0.91 8.82 10.55
C LEU A 68 -2.17 9.55 11.01
N HIS A 69 -3.34 8.97 10.83
CA HIS A 69 -4.59 9.53 11.34
C HIS A 69 -4.62 9.56 12.87
N MET A 70 -4.17 8.48 13.52
CA MET A 70 -4.05 8.40 14.98
C MET A 70 -3.07 9.46 15.50
N VAL A 71 -1.91 9.63 14.85
CA VAL A 71 -0.89 10.62 15.22
C VAL A 71 -1.37 12.05 14.99
N ARG A 72 -2.09 12.32 13.89
CA ARG A 72 -2.64 13.65 13.57
C ARG A 72 -3.80 14.07 14.48
N GLY A 73 -4.43 13.11 15.16
CA GLY A 73 -5.60 13.34 15.99
C GLY A 73 -6.85 13.74 15.21
N SER A 74 -7.92 14.08 15.93
CA SER A 74 -9.25 14.36 15.36
C SER A 74 -9.50 15.82 14.98
N ARG A 75 -8.60 16.74 15.34
CA ARG A 75 -8.79 18.19 15.13
C ARG A 75 -8.43 18.60 13.71
N LYS A 76 -9.44 19.00 12.92
CA LYS A 76 -9.29 19.62 11.60
C LYS A 76 -9.11 21.13 11.77
N ALA A 77 -7.89 21.59 12.03
CA ALA A 77 -7.60 22.99 12.40
C ALA A 77 -7.61 24.01 11.24
N GLY A 78 -7.96 23.63 10.00
CA GLY A 78 -7.97 24.56 8.88
C GLY A 78 -8.67 23.99 7.68
N ARG A 79 -9.99 24.19 7.58
CA ARG A 79 -10.71 23.99 6.32
C ARG A 79 -10.53 25.27 5.50
N PRO A 80 -9.96 25.21 4.28
CA PRO A 80 -9.88 26.38 3.41
C PRO A 80 -11.29 26.90 3.09
N TRP A 81 -11.45 28.21 2.92
CA TRP A 81 -12.76 28.87 2.73
C TRP A 81 -13.52 28.39 1.48
N TRP A 82 -12.81 27.87 0.48
CA TRP A 82 -13.41 27.35 -0.75
C TRP A 82 -13.91 25.90 -0.62
N TYR A 83 -13.59 25.18 0.47
CA TYR A 83 -14.00 23.80 0.65
C TYR A 83 -15.45 23.72 1.12
N ARG A 84 -16.38 23.45 0.19
CA ARG A 84 -17.80 23.18 0.46
C ARG A 84 -18.11 21.71 0.19
N ARG A 85 -18.72 21.02 1.16
CA ARG A 85 -19.20 19.64 0.97
C ARG A 85 -20.58 19.72 0.31
N PHE A 86 -20.71 19.23 -0.91
CA PHE A 86 -21.97 19.29 -1.68
C PHE A 86 -22.83 18.02 -1.56
N TYR A 87 -22.36 17.00 -0.85
CA TYR A 87 -23.03 15.70 -0.73
C TYR A 87 -22.89 15.15 0.70
N GLU A 88 -24.00 14.62 1.24
CA GLU A 88 -24.11 13.89 2.51
C GLU A 88 -23.99 12.38 2.29
#